data_AF-A0A1Z2RRL7-F1
#
_entry.id   AF-A0A1Z2RRL7-F1
#
_cell.length_a   1.000
_cell.length_b   1.000
_cell.length_c   1.000
_cell.angle_alpha   90.00
_cell.angle_beta   90.00
_cell.angle_gamma   90.00
#
_symmetry.space_group_name_H-M   'P 1'
#
loop_
_entity.id
_entity.type
_entity.pdbx_description
1 polymer ?
#
loop_
_entity_poly.entity_id
_entity_poly.type
_entity_poly.pdbx_seq_one_letter_code
_entity_poly.pdbx_strand_id
1 'polypeptide(L)'
;MPLLRLEQSDLKCKNGCDYFGNPQWQGYCSKCHREQMSRQRRAEKEKATSGTLPKPSQKKEGLSLKVTARSSFSKFEEKRLRQSETLKKANLLKSLAVFKKTSTDEQETSEKRPAEFKIPSIVLEGMKRDFRTRFPRLSQQIDRDARMCVHTLVTDVIKCANVMTADELSERVQRHYQRYMKHMESAPHYGSVDAETREQLMDFVEKHAMSYLHELPSVVFSPSGTDDERLDRAMSERIQQLSWVGEAHLECKLDRGSAQCRQLLYKAINELLGMDSAKSPGGKLRQVRRCCRHVLALCGAPASADDLLPALIFTVLKANPPRLVSNINFVTRFCNAQRLMTGEGGYYFTNLCCAVSFIENLTAESLNMDKKEFDCYMAMPASIGGSSWAAALSLCGAAREASEQRALAALLLQRAQELQADSDRFAHD
;
A
#
# COMPACT_ATOMS: atom_id res chain seq x y z
N MET A 1 -1.23 4.40 52.09
CA MET A 1 -0.65 5.59 51.42
C MET A 1 0.63 5.16 50.72
N PRO A 2 0.69 4.99 49.40
CA PRO A 2 1.94 4.70 48.71
C PRO A 2 2.80 5.98 48.66
N LEU A 3 4.02 5.91 49.19
CA LEU A 3 5.03 6.97 49.05
C LEU A 3 5.59 6.95 47.62
N LEU A 4 5.24 7.96 46.82
CA LEU A 4 5.92 8.26 45.56
C LEU A 4 7.34 8.76 45.88
N ARG A 5 8.33 7.87 45.79
CA ARG A 5 9.75 8.21 45.93
C ARG A 5 10.29 8.65 44.58
N LEU A 6 9.90 9.84 44.12
CA LEU A 6 10.60 10.55 43.04
C LEU A 6 11.44 11.62 43.72
N GLU A 7 12.76 11.46 43.72
CA GLU A 7 13.66 12.46 44.31
C GLU A 7 13.77 13.65 43.35
N GLN A 8 13.92 14.87 43.90
CA GLN A 8 13.97 16.09 43.10
C GLN A 8 15.15 16.11 42.10
N SER A 9 16.20 15.32 42.37
CA SER A 9 17.33 15.03 41.48
C SER A 9 16.91 14.32 40.20
N ASP A 10 15.90 13.43 40.23
CA ASP A 10 15.45 12.63 39.09
C ASP A 10 14.70 13.47 38.04
N LEU A 11 14.24 14.66 38.42
CA LEU A 11 13.51 15.59 37.56
C LEU A 11 14.41 16.66 36.95
N LYS A 12 15.67 16.79 37.39
CA LYS A 12 16.59 17.81 36.88
C LYS A 12 17.17 17.43 35.53
N CYS A 13 17.54 18.44 34.75
CA CYS A 13 18.19 18.26 33.46
C CYS A 13 19.46 17.42 33.59
N LYS A 14 19.65 16.45 32.70
CA LYS A 14 20.86 15.61 32.63
C LYS A 14 22.18 16.38 32.51
N ASN A 15 22.16 17.62 32.02
CA ASN A 15 23.34 18.49 31.96
C ASN A 15 23.65 19.19 33.30
N GLY A 16 22.95 18.86 34.38
CA GLY A 16 23.20 19.40 35.72
C GLY A 16 22.85 20.88 35.89
N CYS A 17 22.02 21.45 35.02
CA CYS A 17 21.54 22.82 35.17
C CYS A 17 20.28 22.89 36.05
N ASP A 18 19.96 24.08 36.55
CA ASP A 18 18.84 24.32 37.48
C ASP A 18 17.43 24.17 36.87
N TYR A 19 17.33 23.64 35.65
CA TYR A 19 16.07 23.44 34.94
C TYR A 19 15.66 21.97 34.94
N PHE A 20 14.36 21.71 34.86
CA PHE A 20 13.82 20.36 34.80
C PHE A 20 14.01 19.72 33.42
N GLY A 21 14.40 18.44 33.42
CA GLY A 21 14.45 17.60 32.25
C GLY A 21 13.09 16.95 31.98
N ASN A 22 12.79 16.62 30.72
CA ASN A 22 11.59 15.84 30.42
C ASN A 22 11.91 14.60 29.56
N PRO A 23 11.07 13.56 29.59
CA PRO A 23 11.30 12.34 28.81
C PRO A 23 11.30 12.56 27.29
N GLN A 24 10.50 13.50 26.79
CA GLN A 24 10.42 13.84 25.36
C GLN A 24 11.74 14.41 24.81
N TRP A 25 12.53 15.06 25.66
CA TRP A 25 13.87 15.55 25.36
C TRP A 25 14.94 14.70 26.05
N GLN A 26 14.67 13.41 26.25
CA GLN A 26 15.60 12.41 26.79
C GLN A 26 16.21 12.76 28.17
N GLY A 27 15.51 13.56 28.97
CA GLY A 27 15.96 14.05 30.28
C GLY A 27 16.71 15.39 30.25
N TYR A 28 16.76 16.07 29.09
CA TYR A 28 17.32 17.43 29.00
C TYR A 28 16.24 18.50 29.15
N CYS A 29 16.62 19.68 29.62
CA CYS A 29 15.75 20.87 29.56
C CYS A 29 15.71 21.43 28.12
N SER A 30 14.72 22.27 27.85
CA SER A 30 14.47 22.84 26.50
C SER A 30 15.67 23.62 25.94
N LYS A 31 16.53 24.17 26.79
CA LYS A 31 17.73 24.93 26.42
C LYS A 31 18.88 24.00 26.05
N CYS A 32 19.21 23.04 26.92
CA CYS A 32 20.28 22.07 26.68
C CYS A 32 19.98 21.16 25.48
N HIS A 33 18.71 20.78 25.30
CA HIS A 33 18.29 19.98 24.14
C HIS A 33 18.48 20.74 22.82
N ARG A 34 18.10 22.03 22.76
CA ARG A 34 18.32 22.87 21.58
C ARG A 34 19.81 23.05 21.25
N GLU A 35 20.63 23.22 22.27
CA GLU A 35 22.08 23.39 22.09
C GLU A 35 22.73 22.09 21.58
N GLN A 36 22.33 20.93 22.10
CA GLN A 36 22.80 19.62 21.64
C GLN A 36 22.40 19.35 20.18
N MET A 37 21.17 19.67 19.80
CA MET A 37 20.70 19.55 18.42
C MET A 37 21.46 20.49 17.47
N SER A 38 21.80 21.70 17.92
CA SER A 38 22.62 22.63 17.14
C SER A 38 24.05 22.11 16.94
N ARG A 39 24.67 21.54 17.99
CA ARG A 39 26.00 20.92 17.90
C ARG A 39 26.02 19.71 16.97
N GLN A 40 24.99 18.86 17.01
CA GLN A 40 24.86 17.72 16.09
C GLN A 40 24.75 18.18 14.64
N ARG A 41 23.90 19.18 14.34
CA ARG A 41 23.78 19.74 12.99
C ARG A 41 25.08 20.36 12.48
N ARG A 42 25.87 20.99 13.35
CA ARG A 42 27.20 21.53 12.99
C ARG A 42 28.19 20.40 12.69
N ALA A 43 28.25 19.37 13.53
CA ALA A 43 29.12 18.22 13.33
C ALA A 43 28.76 17.40 12.06
N GLU A 44 27.47 17.30 11.71
CA GLU A 44 27.04 16.68 10.45
C GLU A 44 27.45 17.52 9.23
N LYS A 45 27.40 18.84 9.34
CA LYS A 45 27.81 19.77 8.27
C LYS A 45 29.32 19.75 8.05
N GLU A 46 30.12 19.64 9.11
CA GLU A 46 31.59 19.49 9.04
C GLU A 46 32.02 18.12 8.48
N LYS A 47 31.28 17.04 8.80
CA LYS A 47 31.49 15.72 8.18
C LYS A 47 31.13 15.67 6.70
N ALA A 48 30.25 16.55 6.24
CA ALA A 48 29.88 16.65 4.83
C ALA A 48 30.91 17.43 3.98
N THR A 49 31.73 18.29 4.59
CA THR A 49 32.70 19.14 3.90
C THR A 49 34.13 18.59 3.86
N SER A 50 34.49 17.65 4.74
CA SER A 50 35.81 16.99 4.75
C SER A 50 35.75 15.62 4.05
N GLY A 51 35.72 15.63 2.71
CA GLY A 51 35.76 14.44 1.87
C GLY A 51 37.06 14.34 1.09
N THR A 52 38.17 14.00 1.75
CA THR A 52 39.43 13.63 1.07
C THR A 52 39.84 12.22 1.50
N LEU A 53 39.87 11.30 0.53
CA LEU A 53 40.30 9.90 0.69
C LEU A 53 41.79 9.79 1.02
N PRO A 54 42.20 8.83 1.87
CA PRO A 54 43.51 8.18 1.70
C PRO A 54 43.42 6.68 1.40
N LYS A 55 44.37 6.23 0.57
CA LYS A 55 44.69 4.84 0.16
C LYS A 55 45.20 3.97 1.33
N PRO A 56 45.22 2.62 1.18
CA PRO A 56 45.46 1.70 2.29
C PRO A 56 46.95 1.40 2.50
N SER A 57 47.36 1.26 3.76
CA SER A 57 48.65 0.68 4.15
C SER A 57 48.44 -0.35 5.25
N GLN A 58 48.99 -1.54 5.01
CA GLN A 58 48.94 -2.73 5.86
C GLN A 58 49.76 -2.58 7.14
N LYS A 59 49.25 -3.09 8.27
CA LYS A 59 50.04 -3.78 9.31
C LYS A 59 49.16 -4.64 10.23
N LYS A 60 49.74 -5.74 10.70
CA LYS A 60 49.18 -6.94 11.33
C LYS A 60 49.11 -6.86 12.87
N GLU A 61 48.36 -7.82 13.44
CA GLU A 61 48.27 -8.31 14.85
C GLU A 61 47.30 -7.57 15.80
N GLY A 62 46.40 -8.20 16.59
CA GLY A 62 46.14 -9.60 16.94
C GLY A 62 44.70 -9.82 17.48
N LEU A 63 44.38 -11.07 17.82
CA LEU A 63 43.04 -11.66 18.04
C LEU A 63 42.14 -11.03 19.13
N SER A 64 40.84 -10.84 18.82
CA SER A 64 39.70 -11.18 19.70
C SER A 64 38.37 -11.16 18.93
N LEU A 65 37.61 -12.26 18.97
CA LEU A 65 36.32 -12.43 18.29
C LEU A 65 35.20 -11.61 18.96
N LYS A 66 34.62 -10.65 18.23
CA LYS A 66 33.24 -10.16 18.44
C LYS A 66 32.57 -9.87 17.10
N VAL A 67 31.54 -10.64 16.77
CA VAL A 67 30.71 -10.46 15.58
C VAL A 67 29.67 -9.38 15.86
N THR A 68 29.85 -8.19 15.28
CA THR A 68 28.82 -7.15 15.15
C THR A 68 28.65 -6.79 13.68
N ALA A 69 27.80 -7.55 12.98
CA ALA A 69 27.41 -7.26 11.61
C ALA A 69 25.89 -7.11 11.51
N ARG A 70 25.36 -5.94 11.90
CA ARG A 70 24.01 -5.44 11.56
C ARG A 70 23.95 -3.94 11.82
N SER A 71 24.42 -3.13 10.87
CA SER A 71 23.92 -1.75 10.69
C SER A 71 24.32 -1.08 9.36
N SER A 72 25.27 -1.65 8.60
CA SER A 72 25.86 -0.94 7.45
C SER A 72 25.20 -1.18 6.09
N PHE A 73 24.25 -2.12 5.95
CA PHE A 73 23.52 -2.35 4.69
C PHE A 73 22.18 -1.58 4.62
N SER A 74 21.50 -1.42 5.76
CA SER A 74 20.20 -0.72 5.85
C SER A 74 20.29 0.77 5.49
N LYS A 75 21.38 1.45 5.86
CA LYS A 75 21.58 2.88 5.54
C LYS A 75 21.88 3.15 4.06
N PHE A 76 22.37 2.16 3.31
CA PHE A 76 22.67 2.32 1.88
C PHE A 76 21.40 2.16 1.03
N GLU A 77 20.52 1.21 1.38
CA GLU A 77 19.20 1.07 0.76
C GLU A 77 18.28 2.25 1.07
N GLU A 78 18.28 2.76 2.31
CA GLU A 78 17.50 3.95 2.68
C GLU A 78 17.95 5.19 1.90
N LYS A 79 19.26 5.33 1.63
CA LYS A 79 19.80 6.46 0.85
C LYS A 79 19.50 6.33 -0.65
N ARG A 80 19.46 5.10 -1.20
CA ARG A 80 19.09 4.84 -2.60
C ARG A 80 17.59 5.02 -2.84
N LEU A 81 16.73 4.63 -1.88
CA LEU A 81 15.29 4.88 -1.93
C LEU A 81 14.99 6.39 -1.87
N ARG A 82 15.61 7.12 -0.92
CA ARG A 82 15.47 8.58 -0.78
C ARG A 82 16.03 9.35 -1.97
N GLN A 83 17.13 8.90 -2.60
CA GLN A 83 17.62 9.50 -3.85
C GLN A 83 16.65 9.25 -5.01
N SER A 84 16.07 8.05 -5.14
CA SER A 84 15.10 7.77 -6.20
C SER A 84 13.79 8.57 -6.03
N GLU A 85 13.35 8.79 -4.78
CA GLU A 85 12.16 9.59 -4.46
C GLU A 85 12.40 11.10 -4.60
N THR A 86 13.59 11.59 -4.26
CA THR A 86 13.94 13.01 -4.45
C THR A 86 14.17 13.35 -5.92
N LEU A 87 14.70 12.43 -6.74
CA LEU A 87 14.78 12.57 -8.20
C LEU A 87 13.40 12.57 -8.87
N LYS A 88 12.46 11.73 -8.38
CA LYS A 88 11.05 11.75 -8.82
C LYS A 88 10.32 13.03 -8.39
N LYS A 89 10.53 13.50 -7.14
CA LYS A 89 10.03 14.79 -6.64
C LYS A 89 10.60 15.97 -7.45
N ALA A 90 11.88 15.96 -7.79
CA ALA A 90 12.52 17.02 -8.56
C ALA A 90 12.08 17.06 -10.03
N ASN A 91 11.81 15.91 -10.66
CA ASN A 91 11.36 15.87 -12.05
C ASN A 91 9.85 16.18 -12.21
N LEU A 92 9.00 15.87 -11.22
CA LEU A 92 7.58 16.25 -11.22
C LEU A 92 7.32 17.70 -10.78
N LEU A 93 8.15 18.25 -9.88
CA LEU A 93 8.09 19.67 -9.53
C LEU A 93 8.68 20.56 -10.63
N LYS A 94 9.57 20.04 -11.50
CA LYS A 94 10.05 20.75 -12.69
C LYS A 94 9.00 20.90 -13.78
N SER A 95 8.04 19.97 -13.91
CA SER A 95 6.89 20.16 -14.81
C SER A 95 5.88 21.20 -14.31
N LEU A 96 5.99 21.64 -13.06
CA LEU A 96 5.15 22.70 -12.47
C LEU A 96 5.82 24.09 -12.50
N ALA A 97 7.06 24.19 -12.99
CA ALA A 97 7.81 25.44 -13.11
C ALA A 97 8.40 25.58 -14.52
N VAL A 98 7.54 25.93 -15.49
CA VAL A 98 7.93 26.15 -16.90
C VAL A 98 8.14 27.65 -17.14
N PHE A 99 9.40 27.97 -17.46
CA PHE A 99 9.95 29.11 -18.21
C PHE A 99 9.88 30.54 -17.63
N LYS A 100 11.00 30.97 -17.04
CA LYS A 100 11.49 32.35 -17.13
C LYS A 100 12.71 32.36 -18.06
N LYS A 101 12.54 32.87 -19.28
CA LYS A 101 13.64 33.41 -20.09
C LYS A 101 13.17 34.74 -20.68
N THR A 102 14.07 35.70 -20.57
CA THR A 102 13.97 37.15 -20.75
C THR A 102 13.87 37.57 -22.22
N SER A 103 12.96 38.51 -22.55
CA SER A 103 13.28 39.75 -23.31
C SER A 103 12.07 40.71 -23.34
N THR A 104 12.35 41.95 -22.92
CA THR A 104 11.84 43.30 -23.29
C THR A 104 10.36 43.55 -23.66
N ASP A 105 9.76 44.53 -22.94
CA ASP A 105 8.66 45.50 -23.25
C ASP A 105 7.46 45.03 -24.11
N GLU A 106 6.18 45.23 -23.77
CA GLU A 106 5.49 46.38 -23.16
C GLU A 106 4.29 45.96 -22.28
N GLN A 107 3.75 46.93 -21.53
CA GLN A 107 2.64 46.84 -20.59
C GLN A 107 1.33 46.28 -21.18
N GLU A 108 0.75 45.28 -20.51
CA GLU A 108 -0.70 45.18 -20.33
C GLU A 108 -1.03 44.34 -19.08
N THR A 109 -1.74 44.95 -18.13
CA THR A 109 -2.20 44.33 -16.89
C THR A 109 -3.35 43.36 -17.17
N SER A 110 -3.05 42.10 -17.45
CA SER A 110 -4.02 41.01 -17.38
C SER A 110 -3.83 40.23 -16.09
N GLU A 111 -4.84 40.25 -15.22
CA GLU A 111 -4.93 39.39 -14.04
C GLU A 111 -4.71 37.92 -14.45
N LYS A 112 -3.55 37.36 -14.10
CA LYS A 112 -3.26 35.94 -14.32
C LYS A 112 -4.18 35.11 -13.41
N ARG A 113 -5.33 34.70 -13.94
CA ARG A 113 -6.15 33.64 -13.34
C ARG A 113 -5.24 32.44 -13.03
N PRO A 114 -5.32 31.86 -11.83
CA PRO A 114 -4.52 30.67 -11.51
C PRO A 114 -4.82 29.59 -12.55
N ALA A 115 -3.77 28.95 -13.06
CA ALA A 115 -3.88 27.91 -14.08
C ALA A 115 -4.88 26.84 -13.61
N GLU A 116 -6.01 26.75 -14.29
CA GLU A 116 -7.06 25.81 -13.95
C GLU A 116 -6.54 24.39 -14.15
N PHE A 117 -6.64 23.57 -13.10
CA PHE A 117 -6.18 22.18 -13.15
C PHE A 117 -6.92 21.44 -14.28
N LYS A 118 -6.16 20.76 -15.14
CA LYS A 118 -6.69 19.94 -16.23
C LYS A 118 -6.14 18.53 -16.12
N ILE A 119 -7.03 17.55 -16.21
CA ILE A 119 -6.65 16.13 -16.28
C ILE A 119 -5.78 15.92 -17.54
N PRO A 120 -4.64 15.21 -17.45
CA PRO A 120 -3.78 14.95 -18.59
C PRO A 120 -4.52 14.30 -19.77
N SER A 121 -4.23 14.72 -21.00
CA SER A 121 -4.90 14.24 -22.21
C SER A 121 -4.79 12.71 -22.37
N ILE A 122 -3.67 12.09 -21.96
CA ILE A 122 -3.50 10.64 -22.00
C ILE A 122 -4.52 9.90 -21.12
N VAL A 123 -4.83 10.44 -19.94
CA VAL A 123 -5.85 9.87 -19.03
C VAL A 123 -7.22 10.01 -19.65
N LEU A 124 -7.53 11.19 -20.21
CA LEU A 124 -8.80 11.45 -20.88
C LEU A 124 -9.04 10.54 -22.09
N GLU A 125 -8.02 10.33 -22.94
CA GLU A 125 -8.10 9.41 -24.07
C GLU A 125 -8.23 7.95 -23.62
N GLY A 126 -7.56 7.57 -22.52
CA GLY A 126 -7.75 6.28 -21.87
C GLY A 126 -9.19 6.07 -21.41
N MET A 127 -9.81 7.07 -20.76
CA MET A 127 -11.21 7.03 -20.33
C MET A 127 -12.17 6.90 -21.51
N LYS A 128 -11.98 7.68 -22.58
CA LYS A 128 -12.82 7.58 -23.80
C LYS A 128 -12.73 6.20 -24.43
N ARG A 129 -11.53 5.62 -24.49
CA ARG A 129 -11.31 4.27 -25.03
C ARG A 129 -12.04 3.22 -24.19
N ASP A 130 -11.84 3.26 -22.86
CA ASP A 130 -12.49 2.33 -21.93
C ASP A 130 -14.01 2.44 -21.99
N PHE A 131 -14.56 3.66 -22.09
CA PHE A 131 -16.00 3.87 -22.23
C PHE A 131 -16.54 3.25 -23.51
N ARG A 132 -15.91 3.47 -24.66
CA ARG A 132 -16.34 2.89 -25.94
C ARG A 132 -16.30 1.37 -25.93
N THR A 133 -15.30 0.78 -25.30
CA THR A 133 -15.17 -0.69 -25.19
C THR A 133 -16.24 -1.28 -24.27
N ARG A 134 -16.50 -0.64 -23.13
CA ARG A 134 -17.42 -1.16 -22.10
C ARG A 134 -18.89 -0.85 -22.39
N PHE A 135 -19.16 0.28 -23.06
CA PHE A 135 -20.50 0.80 -23.31
C PHE A 135 -20.72 1.17 -24.78
N PRO A 136 -20.54 0.24 -25.74
CA PRO A 136 -20.62 0.55 -27.17
C PRO A 136 -22.00 1.02 -27.63
N ARG A 137 -23.05 0.73 -26.86
CA ARG A 137 -24.45 1.07 -27.17
C ARG A 137 -24.95 2.35 -26.50
N LEU A 138 -24.17 2.94 -25.58
CA LEU A 138 -24.58 4.15 -24.86
C LEU A 138 -24.28 5.40 -25.68
N SER A 139 -25.12 6.44 -25.49
CA SER A 139 -24.99 7.69 -26.23
C SER A 139 -23.74 8.46 -25.85
N GLN A 140 -23.24 9.31 -26.75
CA GLN A 140 -22.13 10.21 -26.47
C GLN A 140 -22.44 11.19 -25.33
N GLN A 141 -23.72 11.46 -25.07
CA GLN A 141 -24.13 12.31 -23.95
C GLN A 141 -23.83 11.64 -22.61
N ILE A 142 -24.09 10.33 -22.48
CA ILE A 142 -23.76 9.56 -21.27
C ILE A 142 -22.24 9.52 -21.04
N ASP A 143 -21.44 9.33 -22.10
CA ASP A 143 -19.97 9.44 -22.01
C ASP A 143 -19.54 10.80 -21.47
N ARG A 144 -20.11 11.89 -22.00
CA ARG A 144 -19.80 13.26 -21.55
C ARG A 144 -20.15 13.45 -20.07
N ASP A 145 -21.32 12.99 -19.64
CA ASP A 145 -21.77 13.08 -18.25
C ASP A 145 -20.84 12.32 -17.31
N ALA A 146 -20.49 11.06 -17.64
CA ALA A 146 -19.59 10.24 -16.83
C ALA A 146 -18.19 10.88 -16.72
N ARG A 147 -17.63 11.36 -17.84
CA ARG A 147 -16.33 12.04 -17.85
C ARG A 147 -16.37 13.36 -17.10
N MET A 148 -17.47 14.11 -17.20
CA MET A 148 -17.65 15.35 -16.44
C MET A 148 -17.72 15.07 -14.94
N CYS A 149 -18.43 14.01 -14.52
CA CYS A 149 -18.47 13.58 -13.13
C CYS A 149 -17.08 13.24 -12.59
N VAL A 150 -16.29 12.46 -13.34
CA VAL A 150 -14.90 12.17 -12.96
C VAL A 150 -14.08 13.46 -12.86
N HIS A 151 -14.19 14.36 -13.84
CA HIS A 151 -13.45 15.61 -13.86
C HIS A 151 -13.78 16.50 -12.65
N THR A 152 -15.06 16.68 -12.34
CA THR A 152 -15.51 17.52 -11.23
C THR A 152 -15.11 16.92 -9.90
N LEU A 153 -15.25 15.61 -9.72
CA LEU A 153 -14.81 14.89 -8.52
C LEU A 153 -13.30 15.05 -8.29
N VAL A 154 -12.48 14.72 -9.29
CA VAL A 154 -11.01 14.82 -9.19
C VAL A 154 -10.57 16.24 -8.88
N THR A 155 -11.16 17.23 -9.57
CA THR A 155 -10.82 18.65 -9.35
C THR A 155 -11.20 19.11 -7.94
N ASP A 156 -12.37 18.71 -7.45
CA ASP A 156 -12.83 19.05 -6.10
C ASP A 156 -11.91 18.44 -5.02
N VAL A 157 -11.59 17.15 -5.15
CA VAL A 157 -10.69 16.45 -4.21
C VAL A 157 -9.31 17.10 -4.19
N ILE A 158 -8.70 17.37 -5.35
CA ILE A 158 -7.36 17.98 -5.42
C ILE A 158 -7.33 19.37 -4.76
N LYS A 159 -8.38 20.19 -4.98
CA LYS A 159 -8.48 21.53 -4.38
C LYS A 159 -8.59 21.48 -2.86
N CYS A 160 -9.23 20.44 -2.33
CA CYS A 160 -9.52 20.32 -0.90
C CYS A 160 -8.51 19.44 -0.13
N ALA A 161 -7.69 18.63 -0.82
CA ALA A 161 -6.86 17.61 -0.20
C ALA A 161 -5.86 18.13 0.85
N ASN A 162 -5.37 19.37 0.69
CA ASN A 162 -4.39 19.95 1.61
C ASN A 162 -5.02 20.74 2.77
N VAL A 163 -6.35 20.88 2.78
CA VAL A 163 -7.07 21.74 3.72
C VAL A 163 -8.06 20.95 4.59
N MET A 164 -8.49 19.79 4.11
CA MET A 164 -9.49 18.95 4.76
C MET A 164 -8.87 17.66 5.29
N THR A 165 -9.53 17.08 6.29
CA THR A 165 -9.21 15.75 6.82
C THR A 165 -9.62 14.65 5.83
N ALA A 166 -9.07 13.44 6.03
CA ALA A 166 -9.41 12.28 5.20
C ALA A 166 -10.91 11.93 5.24
N ASP A 167 -11.56 12.12 6.40
CA ASP A 167 -12.98 11.82 6.58
C ASP A 167 -13.86 12.87 5.87
N GLU A 168 -13.51 14.15 5.96
CA GLU A 168 -14.22 15.20 5.21
C GLU A 168 -14.06 15.02 3.68
N LEU A 169 -12.88 14.60 3.21
CA LEU A 169 -12.66 14.26 1.81
C LEU A 169 -13.50 13.05 1.38
N SER A 170 -13.56 12.03 2.22
CA SER A 170 -14.42 10.86 2.03
C SER A 170 -15.88 11.28 1.83
N GLU A 171 -16.43 12.10 2.72
CA GLU A 171 -17.80 12.60 2.60
C GLU A 171 -18.05 13.39 1.31
N ARG A 172 -17.07 14.16 0.82
CA ARG A 172 -17.19 14.85 -0.48
C ARG A 172 -17.25 13.87 -1.63
N VAL A 173 -16.39 12.85 -1.63
CA VAL A 173 -16.40 11.79 -2.65
C VAL A 173 -17.75 11.08 -2.66
N GLN A 174 -18.28 10.70 -1.49
CA GLN A 174 -19.60 10.07 -1.39
C GLN A 174 -20.72 10.99 -1.91
N ARG A 175 -20.66 12.30 -1.63
CA ARG A 175 -21.61 13.28 -2.19
C ARG A 175 -21.55 13.36 -3.72
N HIS A 176 -20.37 13.25 -4.33
CA HIS A 176 -20.25 13.19 -5.80
C HIS A 176 -20.87 11.91 -6.36
N TYR A 177 -20.67 10.77 -5.72
CA TYR A 177 -21.34 9.51 -6.12
C TYR A 177 -22.86 9.64 -6.03
N GLN A 178 -23.38 10.14 -4.92
CA GLN A 178 -24.83 10.35 -4.75
C GLN A 178 -25.41 11.32 -5.78
N ARG A 179 -24.69 12.42 -6.07
CA ARG A 179 -25.11 13.38 -7.10
C ARG A 179 -25.19 12.73 -8.48
N TYR A 180 -24.22 11.90 -8.85
CA TYR A 180 -24.23 11.23 -10.14
C TYR A 180 -25.31 10.16 -10.24
N MET A 181 -25.54 9.38 -9.17
CA MET A 181 -26.65 8.42 -9.10
C MET A 181 -28.00 9.11 -9.33
N LYS A 182 -28.28 10.19 -8.59
CA LYS A 182 -29.51 10.97 -8.76
C LYS A 182 -29.63 11.57 -10.16
N HIS A 183 -28.53 11.98 -10.78
CA HIS A 183 -28.52 12.47 -12.16
C HIS A 183 -28.93 11.37 -13.15
N MET A 184 -28.40 10.16 -13.00
CA MET A 184 -28.78 9.01 -13.82
C MET A 184 -30.25 8.58 -13.65
N GLU A 185 -30.85 8.83 -12.48
CA GLU A 185 -32.27 8.54 -12.22
C GLU A 185 -33.23 9.58 -12.82
N SER A 186 -32.82 10.85 -12.84
CA SER A 186 -33.68 11.98 -13.22
C SER A 186 -33.53 12.44 -14.66
N ALA A 187 -32.37 12.20 -15.30
CA ALA A 187 -32.11 12.71 -16.63
C ALA A 187 -32.75 11.85 -17.74
N PRO A 188 -33.48 12.44 -18.72
CA PRO A 188 -34.25 11.69 -19.71
C PRO A 188 -33.44 10.71 -20.57
N HIS A 189 -32.19 11.06 -20.90
CA HIS A 189 -31.32 10.21 -21.75
C HIS A 189 -30.79 8.97 -21.03
N TYR A 190 -31.05 8.80 -19.74
CA TYR A 190 -30.84 7.56 -18.99
C TYR A 190 -32.10 6.70 -18.85
N GLY A 191 -33.23 7.13 -19.39
CA GLY A 191 -34.52 6.45 -19.23
C GLY A 191 -34.53 5.00 -19.75
N SER A 192 -33.78 4.72 -20.83
CA SER A 192 -33.64 3.38 -21.41
C SER A 192 -32.48 2.55 -20.82
N VAL A 193 -31.71 3.11 -19.89
CA VAL A 193 -30.56 2.44 -19.28
C VAL A 193 -31.05 1.62 -18.09
N ASP A 194 -30.78 0.32 -18.10
CA ASP A 194 -31.13 -0.60 -17.03
C ASP A 194 -30.28 -0.38 -15.77
N ALA A 195 -30.72 -0.97 -14.65
CA ALA A 195 -30.07 -0.80 -13.36
C ALA A 195 -28.64 -1.38 -13.32
N GLU A 196 -28.38 -2.49 -14.02
CA GLU A 196 -27.05 -3.11 -14.07
C GLU A 196 -26.07 -2.19 -14.81
N THR A 197 -26.48 -1.64 -15.96
CA THR A 197 -25.66 -0.67 -16.70
C THR A 197 -25.40 0.60 -15.89
N ARG A 198 -26.39 1.09 -15.11
CA ARG A 198 -26.18 2.23 -14.19
C ARG A 198 -25.13 1.92 -13.11
N GLU A 199 -25.13 0.71 -12.54
CA GLU A 199 -24.09 0.29 -11.61
C GLU A 199 -22.71 0.23 -12.30
N GLN A 200 -22.65 -0.32 -13.52
CA GLN A 200 -21.39 -0.35 -14.29
C GLN A 200 -20.86 1.05 -14.63
N LEU A 201 -21.74 2.03 -14.82
CA LEU A 201 -21.37 3.45 -14.98
C LEU A 201 -20.82 4.04 -13.68
N MET A 202 -21.40 3.71 -12.52
CA MET A 202 -20.81 4.06 -11.22
C MET A 202 -19.40 3.48 -11.08
N ASP A 203 -19.18 2.23 -11.51
CA ASP A 203 -17.86 1.58 -11.49
C ASP A 203 -16.87 2.30 -12.36
N PHE A 204 -17.33 2.73 -13.53
CA PHE A 204 -16.50 3.47 -14.45
C PHE A 204 -16.04 4.78 -13.81
N VAL A 205 -16.96 5.54 -13.21
CA VAL A 205 -16.64 6.79 -12.53
C VAL A 205 -15.70 6.56 -11.34
N GLU A 206 -16.00 5.62 -10.45
CA GLU A 206 -15.14 5.26 -9.31
C GLU A 206 -13.75 4.85 -9.78
N LYS A 207 -13.66 3.91 -10.74
CA LYS A 207 -12.40 3.39 -11.26
C LYS A 207 -11.51 4.51 -11.77
N HIS A 208 -12.02 5.37 -12.66
CA HIS A 208 -11.20 6.39 -13.30
C HIS A 208 -10.84 7.53 -12.34
N ALA A 209 -11.79 8.01 -11.54
CA ALA A 209 -11.52 9.04 -10.55
C ALA A 209 -10.51 8.58 -9.50
N MET A 210 -10.76 7.43 -8.88
CA MET A 210 -9.90 6.94 -7.79
C MET A 210 -8.56 6.44 -8.28
N SER A 211 -8.46 5.83 -9.46
CA SER A 211 -7.15 5.41 -9.99
C SER A 211 -6.24 6.62 -10.23
N TYR A 212 -6.80 7.72 -10.76
CA TYR A 212 -6.04 8.94 -10.97
C TYR A 212 -5.62 9.57 -9.63
N LEU A 213 -6.56 9.71 -8.68
CA LEU A 213 -6.28 10.29 -7.36
C LEU A 213 -5.29 9.44 -6.56
N HIS A 214 -5.35 8.11 -6.68
CA HIS A 214 -4.44 7.17 -6.01
C HIS A 214 -3.00 7.28 -6.54
N GLU A 215 -2.80 7.67 -7.80
CA GLU A 215 -1.45 7.92 -8.33
C GLU A 215 -0.83 9.21 -7.80
N LEU A 216 -1.67 10.15 -7.33
CA LEU A 216 -1.19 11.38 -6.74
C LEU A 216 -0.68 11.12 -5.30
N PRO A 217 0.54 11.57 -4.97
CA PRO A 217 1.13 11.32 -3.66
C PRO A 217 0.28 11.87 -2.51
N SER A 218 -0.06 11.00 -1.55
CA SER A 218 -0.68 11.37 -0.27
C SER A 218 -1.98 12.17 -0.38
N VAL A 219 -2.74 11.99 -1.47
CA VAL A 219 -4.06 12.62 -1.67
C VAL A 219 -5.17 11.74 -1.09
N VAL A 220 -5.33 10.52 -1.64
CA VAL A 220 -6.38 9.58 -1.20
C VAL A 220 -5.80 8.30 -0.60
N PHE A 221 -4.60 7.88 -1.01
CA PHE A 221 -3.94 6.70 -0.47
C PHE A 221 -2.86 7.12 0.52
N SER A 222 -2.97 6.65 1.76
CA SER A 222 -2.18 7.12 2.92
C SER A 222 -2.09 8.65 2.98
N PRO A 223 -3.23 9.37 3.12
CA PRO A 223 -3.25 10.83 3.05
C PRO A 223 -2.39 11.50 4.12
N SER A 224 -1.83 12.66 3.79
CA SER A 224 -1.07 13.46 4.75
C SER A 224 -1.93 13.83 5.96
N GLY A 225 -1.40 13.66 7.17
CA GLY A 225 -2.14 13.94 8.41
C GLY A 225 -2.92 12.75 8.98
N THR A 226 -2.89 11.58 8.33
CA THR A 226 -3.39 10.33 8.90
C THR A 226 -2.27 9.51 9.53
N ASP A 227 -2.64 8.57 10.41
CA ASP A 227 -1.73 7.59 11.01
C ASP A 227 -1.53 6.33 10.13
N ASP A 228 -2.06 6.31 8.91
CA ASP A 228 -2.13 5.11 8.05
C ASP A 228 -0.75 4.45 7.88
N GLU A 229 0.31 5.22 7.57
CA GLU A 229 1.66 4.67 7.40
C GLU A 229 2.30 4.14 8.70
N ARG A 230 1.89 4.71 9.85
CA ARG A 230 2.35 4.25 11.18
C ARG A 230 1.67 2.94 11.53
N LEU A 231 0.36 2.86 11.29
CA LEU A 231 -0.44 1.66 11.51
C LEU A 231 -0.03 0.53 10.56
N ASP A 232 0.32 0.82 9.31
CA ASP A 232 0.86 -0.17 8.38
C ASP A 232 2.14 -0.84 8.92
N ARG A 233 3.05 -0.03 9.47
CA ARG A 233 4.29 -0.54 10.09
C ARG A 233 3.98 -1.39 11.32
N ALA A 234 3.15 -0.88 12.23
CA ALA A 234 2.74 -1.61 13.43
C ALA A 234 2.06 -2.94 13.09
N MET A 235 1.17 -2.95 12.09
CA MET A 235 0.47 -4.15 11.64
C MET A 235 1.44 -5.16 11.00
N SER A 236 2.36 -4.71 10.15
CA SER A 236 3.37 -5.61 9.57
C SER A 236 4.30 -6.20 10.63
N GLU A 237 4.76 -5.40 11.59
CA GLU A 237 5.58 -5.88 12.72
C GLU A 237 4.81 -6.89 13.56
N ARG A 238 3.53 -6.62 13.82
CA ARG A 238 2.63 -7.52 14.54
C ARG A 238 2.45 -8.86 13.82
N ILE A 239 2.20 -8.85 12.51
CA ILE A 239 2.10 -10.08 11.71
C ILE A 239 3.41 -10.88 11.77
N GLN A 240 4.56 -10.20 11.69
CA GLN A 240 5.88 -10.86 11.78
C GLN A 240 6.11 -11.52 13.14
N GLN A 241 5.72 -10.87 14.24
CA GLN A 241 5.78 -11.45 15.59
C GLN A 241 4.91 -12.70 15.72
N LEU A 242 3.78 -12.74 15.00
CA LEU A 242 2.83 -13.87 14.99
C LEU A 242 3.15 -14.92 13.90
N SER A 243 4.32 -14.86 13.27
CA SER A 243 4.69 -15.78 12.18
C SER A 243 4.73 -17.26 12.58
N TRP A 244 4.95 -17.56 13.86
CA TRP A 244 4.93 -18.90 14.44
C TRP A 244 3.53 -19.51 14.54
N VAL A 245 2.46 -18.70 14.45
CA VAL A 245 1.08 -19.21 14.53
C VAL A 245 0.84 -20.17 13.36
N GLY A 246 0.51 -21.41 13.69
CA GLY A 246 0.24 -22.50 12.76
C GLY A 246 -1.25 -22.70 12.52
N GLU A 247 -1.56 -23.61 11.60
CA GLU A 247 -2.91 -24.05 11.26
C GLU A 247 -3.66 -24.63 12.47
N ALA A 248 -2.95 -25.37 13.34
CA ALA A 248 -3.55 -26.00 14.52
C ALA A 248 -4.01 -24.98 15.57
N HIS A 249 -3.28 -23.87 15.74
CA HIS A 249 -3.65 -22.83 16.72
C HIS A 249 -4.93 -22.07 16.33
N LEU A 250 -5.27 -22.06 15.03
CA LEU A 250 -6.46 -21.42 14.50
C LEU A 250 -7.54 -22.45 14.14
N GLU A 251 -7.39 -23.71 14.56
CA GLU A 251 -8.32 -24.81 14.28
C GLU A 251 -8.63 -24.98 12.78
N CYS A 252 -7.67 -24.62 11.92
CA CYS A 252 -7.82 -24.69 10.48
C CYS A 252 -7.62 -26.12 9.98
N LYS A 253 -8.61 -26.67 9.27
CA LYS A 253 -8.55 -28.02 8.64
C LYS A 253 -7.69 -28.04 7.37
N LEU A 254 -6.45 -27.56 7.45
CA LEU A 254 -5.53 -27.47 6.32
C LEU A 254 -4.59 -28.67 6.28
N ASP A 255 -4.69 -29.48 5.23
CA ASP A 255 -3.72 -30.56 4.99
C ASP A 255 -2.45 -30.02 4.33
N ARG A 256 -1.41 -29.83 5.13
CA ARG A 256 -0.07 -29.42 4.66
C ARG A 256 0.52 -30.40 3.65
N GLY A 257 0.20 -31.69 3.73
CA GLY A 257 0.71 -32.75 2.85
C GLY A 257 0.17 -32.64 1.42
N SER A 258 -1.06 -32.14 1.27
CA SER A 258 -1.71 -31.94 -0.02
C SER A 258 -1.06 -30.83 -0.85
N ALA A 259 -0.59 -31.19 -2.05
CA ALA A 259 -0.08 -30.23 -3.02
C ALA A 259 -1.16 -29.22 -3.45
N GLN A 260 -2.42 -29.66 -3.54
CA GLN A 260 -3.54 -28.81 -3.90
C GLN A 260 -3.81 -27.75 -2.82
N CYS A 261 -3.77 -28.12 -1.54
CA CYS A 261 -3.92 -27.19 -0.41
C CYS A 261 -2.83 -26.11 -0.45
N ARG A 262 -1.56 -26.50 -0.63
CA ARG A 262 -0.45 -25.53 -0.74
C ARG A 262 -0.61 -24.58 -1.91
N GLN A 263 -1.05 -25.08 -3.07
CA GLN A 263 -1.27 -24.26 -4.27
C GLN A 263 -2.43 -23.26 -4.09
N LEU A 264 -3.53 -23.68 -3.47
CA LEU A 264 -4.69 -22.82 -3.22
C LEU A 264 -4.33 -21.71 -2.22
N LEU A 265 -3.61 -22.03 -1.15
CA LEU A 265 -3.11 -21.05 -0.18
C LEU A 265 -2.16 -20.05 -0.86
N TYR A 266 -1.23 -20.54 -1.68
CA TYR A 266 -0.33 -19.68 -2.46
C TYR A 266 -1.07 -18.74 -3.40
N LYS A 267 -2.14 -19.22 -4.07
CA LYS A 267 -3.02 -18.37 -4.89
C LYS A 267 -3.72 -17.31 -4.04
N ALA A 268 -4.29 -17.67 -2.89
CA ALA A 268 -4.94 -16.73 -1.98
C ALA A 268 -3.97 -15.63 -1.52
N ILE A 269 -2.75 -16.01 -1.12
CA ILE A 269 -1.68 -15.08 -0.72
C ILE A 269 -1.35 -14.10 -1.86
N ASN A 270 -1.19 -14.59 -3.09
CA ASN A 270 -0.88 -13.73 -4.24
C ASN A 270 -1.98 -12.71 -4.54
N GLU A 271 -3.26 -13.08 -4.42
CA GLU A 271 -4.37 -12.15 -4.60
C GLU A 271 -4.34 -11.06 -3.49
N LEU A 272 -4.05 -11.42 -2.22
CA LEU A 272 -3.87 -10.42 -1.15
C LEU A 272 -2.68 -9.49 -1.38
N LEU A 273 -1.53 -10.02 -1.82
CA LEU A 273 -0.37 -9.20 -2.18
C LEU A 273 -0.69 -8.28 -3.36
N GLY A 274 -1.49 -8.76 -4.32
CA GLY A 274 -1.97 -8.01 -5.48
C GLY A 274 -2.93 -6.86 -5.15
N MET A 275 -3.53 -6.86 -3.95
CA MET A 275 -4.41 -5.77 -3.48
C MET A 275 -3.72 -4.41 -3.53
N ASP A 276 -2.45 -4.35 -3.13
CA ASP A 276 -1.69 -3.11 -3.05
C ASP A 276 -1.42 -2.48 -4.43
N SER A 277 -1.36 -3.31 -5.47
CA SER A 277 -1.17 -2.86 -6.87
C SER A 277 -2.45 -2.30 -7.51
N ALA A 278 -3.63 -2.62 -6.96
CA ALA A 278 -4.90 -2.13 -7.48
C ALA A 278 -5.15 -0.67 -7.06
N LYS A 279 -5.38 0.22 -8.02
CA LYS A 279 -5.48 1.68 -7.78
C LYS A 279 -6.89 2.18 -7.50
N SER A 280 -7.92 1.35 -7.71
CA SER A 280 -9.31 1.70 -7.43
C SER A 280 -9.90 0.85 -6.30
N PRO A 281 -10.86 1.37 -5.52
CA PRO A 281 -11.51 0.62 -4.45
C PRO A 281 -12.14 -0.70 -4.95
N GLY A 282 -12.92 -0.66 -6.02
CA GLY A 282 -13.45 -1.87 -6.66
C GLY A 282 -12.36 -2.82 -7.17
N GLY A 283 -11.17 -2.32 -7.53
CA GLY A 283 -10.01 -3.14 -7.87
C GLY A 283 -9.47 -3.91 -6.65
N LYS A 284 -9.32 -3.23 -5.51
CA LYS A 284 -8.89 -3.85 -4.25
C LYS A 284 -9.93 -4.86 -3.75
N LEU A 285 -11.22 -4.54 -3.80
CA LEU A 285 -12.31 -5.47 -3.45
C LEU A 285 -12.30 -6.74 -4.32
N ARG A 286 -12.00 -6.63 -5.62
CA ARG A 286 -11.87 -7.80 -6.50
C ARG A 286 -10.73 -8.73 -6.07
N GLN A 287 -9.60 -8.18 -5.62
CA GLN A 287 -8.47 -8.96 -5.11
C GLN A 287 -8.85 -9.70 -3.81
N VAL A 288 -9.50 -9.00 -2.88
CA VAL A 288 -10.01 -9.61 -1.63
C VAL A 288 -11.01 -10.73 -1.93
N ARG A 289 -11.96 -10.50 -2.84
CA ARG A 289 -12.92 -11.53 -3.27
C ARG A 289 -12.22 -12.76 -3.84
N ARG A 290 -11.23 -12.58 -4.73
CA ARG A 290 -10.48 -13.71 -5.32
C ARG A 290 -9.70 -14.48 -4.28
N CYS A 291 -9.05 -13.78 -3.34
CA CYS A 291 -8.44 -14.40 -2.17
C CYS A 291 -9.46 -15.27 -1.42
N CYS A 292 -10.59 -14.70 -0.98
CA CYS A 292 -11.58 -15.44 -0.21
C CYS A 292 -12.16 -16.63 -0.97
N ARG A 293 -12.29 -16.57 -2.30
CA ARG A 293 -12.68 -17.74 -3.11
C ARG A 293 -11.64 -18.87 -3.07
N HIS A 294 -10.36 -18.54 -3.08
CA HIS A 294 -9.30 -19.54 -2.90
C HIS A 294 -9.29 -20.10 -1.47
N VAL A 295 -9.54 -19.24 -0.46
CA VAL A 295 -9.65 -19.66 0.94
C VAL A 295 -10.85 -20.59 1.15
N LEU A 296 -12.03 -20.26 0.63
CA LEU A 296 -13.20 -21.16 0.68
C LEU A 296 -12.92 -22.52 0.02
N ALA A 297 -12.17 -22.53 -1.07
CA ALA A 297 -11.74 -23.77 -1.71
C ALA A 297 -10.76 -24.59 -0.85
N LEU A 298 -10.02 -23.97 0.08
CA LEU A 298 -9.20 -24.68 1.07
C LEU A 298 -10.04 -25.38 2.12
N CYS A 299 -11.14 -24.76 2.55
CA CYS A 299 -11.99 -25.26 3.63
C CYS A 299 -12.84 -26.49 3.23
N GLY A 300 -12.89 -26.84 1.94
CA GLY A 300 -13.74 -27.91 1.41
C GLY A 300 -15.19 -27.47 1.20
N ALA A 301 -16.01 -28.35 0.62
CA ALA A 301 -17.42 -28.06 0.36
C ALA A 301 -18.34 -28.92 1.25
N PRO A 302 -19.39 -28.34 1.87
CA PRO A 302 -19.74 -26.92 1.90
C PRO A 302 -18.92 -26.15 2.96
N ALA A 303 -18.20 -25.10 2.55
CA ALA A 303 -17.50 -24.21 3.48
C ALA A 303 -18.52 -23.29 4.17
N SER A 304 -18.52 -23.28 5.50
CA SER A 304 -19.31 -22.36 6.31
C SER A 304 -18.57 -21.03 6.52
N ALA A 305 -19.27 -20.00 7.00
CA ALA A 305 -18.63 -18.75 7.44
C ALA A 305 -17.65 -18.98 8.60
N ASP A 306 -17.92 -19.98 9.44
CA ASP A 306 -17.08 -20.36 10.57
C ASP A 306 -15.76 -21.01 10.12
N ASP A 307 -15.74 -21.63 8.93
CA ASP A 307 -14.51 -22.14 8.33
C ASP A 307 -13.71 -21.06 7.60
N LEU A 308 -14.36 -19.98 7.13
CA LEU A 308 -13.72 -18.94 6.32
C LEU A 308 -12.79 -18.05 7.15
N LEU A 309 -13.28 -17.54 8.29
CA LEU A 309 -12.55 -16.52 9.05
C LEU A 309 -11.20 -17.03 9.59
N PRO A 310 -11.09 -18.22 10.22
CA PRO A 310 -9.82 -18.74 10.69
C PRO A 310 -8.82 -18.97 9.53
N ALA A 311 -9.29 -19.53 8.42
CA ALA A 311 -8.47 -19.74 7.23
C ALA A 311 -8.01 -18.43 6.57
N LEU A 312 -8.85 -17.38 6.63
CA LEU A 312 -8.49 -16.04 6.16
C LEU A 312 -7.46 -15.38 7.09
N ILE A 313 -7.63 -15.47 8.42
CA ILE A 313 -6.64 -15.00 9.41
C ILE A 313 -5.29 -15.66 9.15
N PHE A 314 -5.28 -16.99 8.98
CA PHE A 314 -4.07 -17.74 8.64
C PHE A 314 -3.44 -17.25 7.33
N THR A 315 -4.26 -17.04 6.29
CA THR A 315 -3.80 -16.53 5.00
C THR A 315 -3.17 -15.14 5.12
N VAL A 316 -3.76 -14.22 5.89
CA VAL A 316 -3.22 -12.87 6.14
C VAL A 316 -1.90 -12.95 6.91
N LEU A 317 -1.81 -13.81 7.93
CA LEU A 317 -0.57 -14.03 8.69
C LEU A 317 0.57 -14.53 7.81
N LYS A 318 0.28 -15.44 6.86
CA LYS A 318 1.30 -15.97 5.94
C LYS A 318 1.61 -15.03 4.76
N ALA A 319 0.66 -14.20 4.35
CA ALA A 319 0.86 -13.23 3.28
C ALA A 319 1.66 -12.00 3.74
N ASN A 320 1.40 -11.50 4.95
CA ASN A 320 1.83 -10.19 5.43
C ASN A 320 1.71 -9.08 4.36
N PRO A 321 0.49 -8.74 3.91
CA PRO A 321 0.28 -7.84 2.78
C PRO A 321 0.89 -6.44 3.02
N PRO A 322 1.57 -5.85 2.02
CA PRO A 322 2.14 -4.52 2.17
C PRO A 322 1.03 -3.47 2.32
N ARG A 323 1.26 -2.49 3.20
CA ARG A 323 0.37 -1.34 3.41
C ARG A 323 -1.09 -1.75 3.69
N LEU A 324 -1.28 -2.82 4.48
CA LEU A 324 -2.57 -3.45 4.71
C LEU A 324 -3.62 -2.49 5.27
N VAL A 325 -3.25 -1.68 6.27
CA VAL A 325 -4.14 -0.72 6.91
C VAL A 325 -4.50 0.41 5.95
N SER A 326 -3.53 0.95 5.21
CA SER A 326 -3.79 1.95 4.16
C SER A 326 -4.73 1.42 3.07
N ASN A 327 -4.57 0.16 2.65
CA ASN A 327 -5.45 -0.49 1.67
C ASN A 327 -6.89 -0.60 2.18
N ILE A 328 -7.07 -1.03 3.43
CA ILE A 328 -8.39 -1.12 4.08
C ILE A 328 -9.01 0.28 4.20
N ASN A 329 -8.28 1.24 4.76
CA ASN A 329 -8.76 2.60 4.96
C ASN A 329 -9.12 3.29 3.63
N PHE A 330 -8.36 3.06 2.57
CA PHE A 330 -8.67 3.57 1.24
C PHE A 330 -10.00 3.02 0.70
N VAL A 331 -10.25 1.71 0.85
CA VAL A 331 -11.53 1.11 0.45
C VAL A 331 -12.68 1.64 1.32
N THR A 332 -12.50 1.68 2.63
CA THR A 332 -13.52 2.15 3.58
C THR A 332 -13.92 3.61 3.32
N ARG A 333 -12.96 4.48 3.01
CA ARG A 333 -13.21 5.91 2.76
C ARG A 333 -13.79 6.16 1.35
N PHE A 334 -13.24 5.54 0.31
CA PHE A 334 -13.48 5.99 -1.06
C PHE A 334 -14.25 5.02 -1.95
N CYS A 335 -14.58 3.82 -1.50
CA CYS A 335 -15.49 2.94 -2.23
C CYS A 335 -16.91 3.52 -2.24
N ASN A 336 -17.67 3.28 -3.32
CA ASN A 336 -19.11 3.55 -3.30
C ASN A 336 -19.77 2.79 -2.13
N ALA A 337 -20.41 3.52 -1.22
CA ALA A 337 -21.03 2.96 -0.02
C ALA A 337 -22.05 1.86 -0.32
N GLN A 338 -22.85 2.00 -1.39
CA GLN A 338 -23.83 0.98 -1.78
C GLN A 338 -23.19 -0.38 -2.06
N ARG A 339 -21.98 -0.39 -2.62
CA ARG A 339 -21.22 -1.62 -2.91
C ARG A 339 -20.66 -2.28 -1.66
N LEU A 340 -20.28 -1.50 -0.65
CA LEU A 340 -19.81 -2.08 0.60
C LEU A 340 -20.96 -2.67 1.42
N MET A 341 -22.15 -2.07 1.32
CA MET A 341 -23.34 -2.53 2.04
C MET A 341 -24.05 -3.71 1.38
N THR A 342 -23.79 -3.98 0.09
CA THR A 342 -24.50 -5.01 -0.67
C THR A 342 -23.56 -5.96 -1.41
N GLY A 343 -23.93 -7.24 -1.44
CA GLY A 343 -23.25 -8.25 -2.23
C GLY A 343 -22.04 -8.93 -1.58
N GLU A 344 -21.44 -9.85 -2.33
CA GLU A 344 -20.32 -10.70 -1.90
C GLU A 344 -19.03 -9.90 -1.58
N GLY A 345 -18.83 -8.76 -2.27
CA GLY A 345 -17.64 -7.93 -2.10
C GLY A 345 -17.56 -7.29 -0.72
N GLY A 346 -18.67 -6.72 -0.24
CA GLY A 346 -18.79 -6.19 1.11
C GLY A 346 -18.59 -7.27 2.18
N TYR A 347 -19.21 -8.44 2.00
CA TYR A 347 -19.06 -9.57 2.92
C TYR A 347 -17.59 -10.01 3.09
N TYR A 348 -16.87 -10.22 1.98
CA TYR A 348 -15.46 -10.63 2.05
C TYR A 348 -14.55 -9.53 2.60
N PHE A 349 -14.84 -8.26 2.31
CA PHE A 349 -14.10 -7.14 2.86
C PHE A 349 -14.30 -7.01 4.38
N THR A 350 -15.54 -7.17 4.88
CA THR A 350 -15.82 -7.21 6.32
C THR A 350 -15.06 -8.36 6.99
N ASN A 351 -15.03 -9.55 6.39
CA ASN A 351 -14.23 -10.68 6.91
C ASN A 351 -12.73 -10.35 6.97
N LEU A 352 -12.19 -9.65 5.97
CA LEU A 352 -10.79 -9.18 6.02
C LEU A 352 -10.58 -8.19 7.17
N CYS A 353 -11.48 -7.22 7.36
CA CYS A 353 -11.41 -6.28 8.49
C CYS A 353 -11.48 -7.01 9.85
N CYS A 354 -12.36 -8.01 9.98
CA CYS A 354 -12.42 -8.86 11.17
C CYS A 354 -11.12 -9.62 11.39
N ALA A 355 -10.53 -10.20 10.33
CA ALA A 355 -9.26 -10.91 10.42
C ALA A 355 -8.11 -9.99 10.87
N VAL A 356 -8.03 -8.78 10.33
CA VAL A 356 -7.01 -7.79 10.72
C VAL A 356 -7.19 -7.35 12.18
N SER A 357 -8.42 -7.05 12.59
CA SER A 357 -8.73 -6.69 13.98
C SER A 357 -8.42 -7.84 14.96
N PHE A 358 -8.67 -9.09 14.56
CA PHE A 358 -8.29 -10.26 15.34
C PHE A 358 -6.77 -10.35 15.50
N ILE A 359 -5.99 -10.18 14.43
CA ILE A 359 -4.52 -10.26 14.48
C ILE A 359 -3.93 -9.13 15.34
N GLU A 360 -4.48 -7.93 15.24
CA GLU A 360 -4.09 -6.78 16.06
C GLU A 360 -4.24 -7.10 17.56
N ASN A 361 -5.38 -7.68 17.93
CA ASN A 361 -5.76 -7.94 19.32
C ASN A 361 -5.49 -9.37 19.79
N LEU A 362 -4.75 -10.18 19.03
CA LEU A 362 -4.56 -11.62 19.31
C LEU A 362 -3.84 -11.83 20.65
N THR A 363 -4.46 -12.59 21.55
CA THR A 363 -3.87 -12.97 22.84
C THR A 363 -3.74 -14.50 22.97
N ALA A 364 -3.13 -14.95 24.07
CA ALA A 364 -3.07 -16.37 24.41
C ALA A 364 -4.47 -17.01 24.51
N GLU A 365 -5.44 -16.27 25.07
CA GLU A 365 -6.83 -16.71 25.18
C GLU A 365 -7.48 -16.89 23.81
N SER A 366 -7.14 -16.03 22.83
CA SER A 366 -7.65 -16.14 21.46
C SER A 366 -7.23 -17.43 20.73
N LEU A 367 -6.15 -18.07 21.18
CA LEU A 367 -5.60 -19.31 20.63
C LEU A 367 -5.84 -20.52 21.55
N ASN A 368 -6.65 -20.37 22.62
CA ASN A 368 -6.87 -21.40 23.64
C ASN A 368 -5.55 -21.95 24.23
N MET A 369 -4.55 -21.09 24.44
CA MET A 369 -3.23 -21.49 24.93
C MET A 369 -2.84 -20.80 26.24
N ASP A 370 -1.92 -21.42 26.98
CA ASP A 370 -1.42 -20.85 28.23
C ASP A 370 -0.60 -19.58 27.98
N LYS A 371 -0.82 -18.57 28.82
CA LYS A 371 -0.12 -17.27 28.72
C LYS A 371 1.40 -17.42 28.74
N LYS A 372 1.93 -18.33 29.57
CA LYS A 372 3.37 -18.61 29.65
C LYS A 372 3.91 -19.16 28.34
N GLU A 373 3.18 -20.08 27.71
CA GLU A 373 3.56 -20.65 26.43
C GLU A 373 3.54 -19.58 25.32
N PHE A 374 2.49 -18.75 25.29
CA PHE A 374 2.39 -17.63 24.36
C PHE A 374 3.55 -16.64 24.52
N ASP A 375 3.88 -16.25 25.75
CA ASP A 375 4.99 -15.34 26.05
C ASP A 375 6.33 -15.94 25.61
N CYS A 376 6.52 -17.26 25.73
CA CYS A 376 7.68 -17.95 25.19
C CYS A 376 7.76 -17.84 23.66
N TYR A 377 6.66 -18.04 22.94
CA TYR A 377 6.62 -17.85 21.48
C TYR A 377 6.91 -16.39 21.08
N MET A 378 6.38 -15.42 21.83
CA MET A 378 6.63 -13.98 21.59
C MET A 378 8.08 -13.57 21.86
N ALA A 379 8.75 -14.22 22.82
CA ALA A 379 10.14 -13.95 23.14
C ALA A 379 11.12 -14.56 22.12
N MET A 380 10.68 -15.53 21.32
CA MET A 380 11.52 -16.12 20.27
C MET A 380 11.78 -15.11 19.14
N PRO A 381 13.02 -15.03 18.63
CA PRO A 381 13.30 -14.26 17.42
C PRO A 381 12.42 -14.73 16.25
N ALA A 382 11.78 -13.79 15.55
CA ALA A 382 10.94 -14.08 14.38
C ALA A 382 11.64 -14.91 13.28
N SER A 383 12.99 -14.90 13.26
CA SER A 383 13.79 -15.72 12.34
C SER A 383 13.86 -17.21 12.69
N ILE A 384 13.56 -17.58 13.93
CA ILE A 384 13.59 -18.98 14.43
C ILE A 384 12.19 -19.61 14.33
N GLY A 385 11.13 -18.79 14.45
CA GLY A 385 9.73 -19.21 14.30
C GLY A 385 9.25 -19.38 12.85
N GLY A 386 10.17 -19.58 11.89
CA GLY A 386 9.82 -19.77 10.49
C GLY A 386 8.89 -20.98 10.31
N SER A 387 7.60 -20.73 10.12
CA SER A 387 6.64 -21.82 9.90
C SER A 387 7.08 -22.63 8.67
N SER A 388 7.00 -23.95 8.74
CA SER A 388 7.40 -24.79 7.60
C SER A 388 6.53 -24.57 6.34
N TRP A 389 5.40 -23.86 6.49
CA TRP A 389 4.64 -23.24 5.41
C TRP A 389 5.44 -22.23 4.59
N ALA A 390 6.36 -21.47 5.19
CA ALA A 390 7.23 -20.54 4.46
C ALA A 390 8.09 -21.28 3.42
N ALA A 391 8.68 -22.41 3.79
CA ALA A 391 9.43 -23.26 2.86
C ALA A 391 8.51 -23.86 1.78
N ALA A 392 7.34 -24.36 2.18
CA ALA A 392 6.36 -24.95 1.27
C ALA A 392 5.82 -23.94 0.23
N LEU A 393 5.55 -22.71 0.65
CA LEU A 393 5.08 -21.62 -0.21
C LEU A 393 6.20 -21.10 -1.11
N SER A 394 7.44 -21.03 -0.61
CA SER A 394 8.61 -20.70 -1.42
C SER A 394 8.82 -21.70 -2.56
N LEU A 395 8.68 -23.00 -2.28
CA LEU A 395 8.71 -24.05 -3.32
C LEU A 395 7.57 -23.90 -4.34
N CYS A 396 6.36 -23.53 -3.90
CA CYS A 396 5.26 -23.26 -4.83
C CYS A 396 5.56 -22.08 -5.75
N GLY A 397 6.17 -21.02 -5.22
CA GLY A 397 6.64 -19.88 -6.02
C GLY A 397 7.68 -20.29 -7.05
N ALA A 398 8.73 -21.00 -6.64
CA ALA A 398 9.77 -21.48 -7.54
C ALA A 398 9.22 -22.41 -8.64
N ALA A 399 8.26 -23.28 -8.31
CA ALA A 399 7.61 -24.14 -9.29
C ALA A 399 6.81 -23.34 -10.33
N ARG A 400 6.11 -22.26 -9.90
CA ARG A 400 5.37 -21.37 -10.80
C ARG A 400 6.31 -20.60 -11.71
N GLU A 401 7.35 -19.98 -11.16
CA GLU A 401 8.36 -19.25 -11.93
C GLU A 401 9.01 -20.14 -12.98
N ALA A 402 9.37 -21.38 -12.62
CA ALA A 402 9.90 -22.35 -13.56
C ALA A 402 8.89 -22.72 -14.67
N SER A 403 7.59 -22.74 -14.37
CA SER A 403 6.54 -22.95 -15.39
C SER A 403 6.42 -21.75 -16.34
N GLU A 404 6.46 -20.53 -15.82
CA GLU A 404 6.40 -19.30 -16.62
C GLU A 404 7.62 -19.17 -17.53
N GLN A 405 8.82 -19.47 -17.01
CA GLN A 405 10.06 -19.48 -17.79
C GLN A 405 10.01 -20.51 -18.91
N ARG A 406 9.45 -21.70 -18.67
CA ARG A 406 9.26 -22.71 -19.72
C ARG A 406 8.29 -22.25 -20.80
N ALA A 407 7.17 -21.62 -20.42
CA ALA A 407 6.21 -21.09 -21.38
C ALA A 407 6.82 -19.97 -22.25
N LEU A 408 7.57 -19.06 -21.63
CA LEU A 408 8.29 -18.02 -22.36
C LEU A 408 9.36 -18.61 -23.28
N ALA A 409 10.13 -19.60 -22.82
CA ALA A 409 11.12 -20.28 -23.64
C ALA A 409 10.48 -20.96 -24.85
N ALA A 410 9.31 -21.59 -24.69
CA ALA A 410 8.57 -22.19 -25.79
C ALA A 410 8.13 -21.13 -26.83
N LEU A 411 7.64 -19.98 -26.38
CA LEU A 411 7.24 -18.88 -27.26
C LEU A 411 8.45 -18.29 -28.01
N LEU A 412 9.58 -18.10 -27.33
CA LEU A 412 10.82 -17.62 -27.95
C LEU A 412 11.38 -18.61 -28.97
N LEU A 413 11.31 -19.92 -28.68
CA LEU A 413 11.70 -20.97 -29.63
C LEU A 413 10.83 -20.94 -30.88
N GLN A 414 9.50 -20.83 -30.72
CA GLN A 414 8.58 -20.70 -31.85
C GLN A 414 8.93 -19.45 -32.68
N ARG A 415 9.19 -18.32 -32.03
CA ARG A 415 9.55 -17.09 -32.74
C ARG A 415 10.88 -17.18 -33.46
N ALA A 416 11.86 -17.87 -32.87
CA ALA A 416 13.15 -18.12 -33.51
C ALA A 416 13.00 -19.01 -34.76
N GLN A 417 12.15 -20.04 -34.70
CA GLN A 417 11.84 -20.89 -35.86
C GLN A 417 11.14 -20.12 -36.98
N GLU A 418 10.18 -19.25 -36.66
CA GLU A 418 9.54 -18.36 -37.63
C GLU A 418 10.56 -17.45 -38.33
N LEU A 419 11.44 -16.79 -37.55
CA LEU A 419 12.48 -15.92 -38.10
C LEU A 419 13.50 -16.67 -38.95
N GLN A 420 13.86 -17.90 -38.55
CA GLN A 420 14.76 -18.75 -39.33
C GLN A 420 14.12 -19.11 -40.68
N ALA A 421 12.85 -19.53 -40.66
CA ALA A 421 12.11 -19.85 -41.88
C ALA A 421 11.95 -18.64 -42.80
N ASP A 422 11.69 -17.46 -42.26
CA ASP A 422 11.63 -16.21 -43.03
C ASP A 422 13.00 -15.87 -43.62
N SER A 423 14.09 -15.99 -42.84
CA SER A 423 15.46 -15.78 -43.33
C SER A 423 15.82 -16.74 -44.46
N ASP A 424 15.44 -18.01 -44.35
CA ASP A 424 15.70 -19.01 -45.38
C ASP A 424 14.91 -18.69 -46.66
N ARG A 425 13.66 -18.21 -46.54
CA ARG A 425 12.89 -17.71 -47.70
C ARG A 425 13.58 -16.53 -48.38
N PHE A 426 13.99 -15.51 -47.62
CA PHE A 426 14.72 -14.36 -48.16
C PHE A 426 16.09 -14.69 -48.76
N ALA A 427 16.69 -15.82 -48.39
CA ALA A 427 17.96 -16.27 -48.96
C ALA A 427 17.78 -17.04 -50.29
N HIS A 428 16.57 -17.52 -50.59
CA HIS A 428 16.25 -18.28 -51.81
C HIS A 428 15.44 -17.47 -52.84
N ASP A 429 14.96 -16.29 -52.48
CA ASP A 429 14.46 -15.24 -53.37
C ASP A 429 15.60 -14.29 -53.78
#